data_AF-A0A3D3CIP7-F1
#
_entry.id   AF-A0A3D3CIP7-F1
#
_cell.length_a   1.000
_cell.length_b   1.000
_cell.length_c   1.000
_cell.angle_alpha   90.00
_cell.angle_beta   90.00
_cell.angle_gamma   90.00
#
_symmetry.space_group_name_H-M   'P 1'
#
loop_
_entity.id
_entity.type
_entity.pdbx_description
1 polymer ?
#
loop_
_entity_poly.entity_id
_entity_poly.type
_entity_poly.pdbx_seq_one_letter_code
_entity_poly.pdbx_strand_id
1 'polypeptide(L)'
;MVCRRLLVTNNPQLCPVVRSCVFVEGTTLDVLLRVRDHVHLGWRLLTHPLYGNLRPHQHLYRSILLERQEGSVDLESLDYMESALRIYTAESRRIMSADGIPEEHREDFAFVDYELIKESLLQYGMVTADGALPSGGRR
;
A
#
# COMPACT_ATOMS: atom_id res chain seq x y z
N MET A 1 -24.28 0.60 -1.15
CA MET A 1 -23.28 1.66 -0.87
C MET A 1 -22.12 1.47 -1.82
N VAL A 2 -21.84 2.44 -2.68
CA VAL A 2 -20.63 2.39 -3.51
C VAL A 2 -19.44 2.64 -2.59
N CYS A 3 -18.52 1.69 -2.46
CA CYS A 3 -17.33 1.90 -1.63
C CYS A 3 -16.48 2.98 -2.31
N ARG A 4 -16.41 4.17 -1.70
CA ARG A 4 -15.62 5.30 -2.22
C ARG A 4 -14.14 5.18 -1.88
N ARG A 5 -13.70 4.08 -1.27
CA ARG A 5 -12.33 3.90 -0.78
C ARG A 5 -11.71 2.67 -1.40
N LEU A 6 -10.40 2.72 -1.60
CA LEU A 6 -9.65 1.67 -2.27
C LEU A 6 -8.28 1.53 -1.61
N LEU A 7 -7.93 0.31 -1.21
CA LEU A 7 -6.56 -0.04 -0.86
C LEU A 7 -5.84 -0.50 -2.13
N VAL A 8 -4.66 0.04 -2.41
CA VAL A 8 -3.75 -0.48 -3.44
C VAL A 8 -2.54 -1.08 -2.73
N THR A 9 -2.23 -2.34 -3.00
CA THR A 9 -1.19 -3.07 -2.25
C THR A 9 -0.60 -4.23 -3.06
N ASN A 10 0.67 -4.55 -2.81
CA ASN A 10 1.28 -5.81 -3.23
C ASN A 10 1.40 -6.83 -2.07
N ASN A 11 0.86 -6.52 -0.89
CA ASN A 11 0.81 -7.42 0.24
C ASN A 11 -0.35 -8.42 0.08
N PRO A 12 -0.08 -9.71 -0.14
CA PRO A 12 -1.13 -10.70 -0.41
C PRO A 12 -2.06 -10.93 0.79
N GLN A 13 -1.65 -10.56 2.00
CA GLN A 13 -2.43 -10.79 3.22
C GLN A 13 -3.56 -9.77 3.42
N LEU A 14 -3.55 -8.63 2.70
CA LEU A 14 -4.50 -7.53 2.96
C LEU A 14 -5.80 -7.62 2.17
N CYS A 15 -5.74 -7.97 0.88
CA CYS A 15 -6.97 -8.01 0.07
C CYS A 15 -8.06 -8.98 0.58
N PRO A 16 -7.74 -10.14 1.21
CA PRO A 16 -8.76 -11.00 1.80
C PRO A 16 -9.55 -10.37 2.97
N VAL A 17 -8.98 -9.36 3.65
CA VAL A 17 -9.55 -8.77 4.88
C VAL A 17 -9.99 -7.32 4.71
N VAL A 18 -9.90 -6.79 3.49
CA VAL A 18 -10.21 -5.39 3.16
C VAL A 18 -11.35 -5.32 2.14
N ARG A 19 -12.36 -4.48 2.41
CA ARG A 19 -13.61 -4.38 1.64
C ARG A 19 -13.43 -4.04 0.16
N SER A 20 -12.39 -3.28 -0.18
CA SER A 20 -12.11 -2.79 -1.52
C SER A 20 -10.60 -2.69 -1.70
N CYS A 21 -10.05 -3.58 -2.53
CA CYS A 21 -8.61 -3.78 -2.67
C CYS A 21 -8.26 -3.99 -4.16
N VAL A 22 -7.17 -3.37 -4.60
CA VAL A 22 -6.48 -3.67 -5.85
C VAL A 22 -5.13 -4.26 -5.49
N PHE A 23 -4.97 -5.55 -5.79
CA PHE A 23 -3.68 -6.22 -5.68
C PHE A 23 -2.80 -5.83 -6.86
N VAL A 24 -1.53 -5.58 -6.58
CA VAL A 24 -0.50 -5.27 -7.58
C VAL A 24 0.57 -6.34 -7.48
N GLU A 25 0.74 -7.11 -8.55
CA GLU A 25 1.89 -8.00 -8.68
C GLU A 25 3.16 -7.19 -8.92
N GLY A 26 4.21 -7.47 -8.15
CA GLY A 26 5.51 -6.83 -8.28
C GLY A 26 5.99 -6.14 -7.00
N THR A 27 6.77 -5.09 -7.20
CA THR A 27 7.52 -4.38 -6.16
C THR A 27 6.74 -3.22 -5.55
N THR A 28 7.32 -2.61 -4.52
CA THR A 28 6.82 -1.37 -3.92
C THR A 28 6.72 -0.21 -4.94
N LEU A 29 7.57 -0.18 -5.97
CA LEU A 29 7.50 0.82 -7.04
C LEU A 29 6.27 0.60 -7.93
N ASP A 30 5.91 -0.65 -8.23
CA ASP A 30 4.72 -0.96 -9.04
C ASP A 30 3.43 -0.52 -8.33
N VAL A 31 3.38 -0.68 -7.00
CA VAL A 31 2.30 -0.12 -6.17
C VAL A 31 2.24 1.40 -6.29
N LEU A 32 3.37 2.09 -6.14
CA LEU A 32 3.41 3.56 -6.25
C LEU A 32 2.97 4.05 -7.63
N LEU A 33 3.41 3.39 -8.71
CA LEU A 33 2.98 3.72 -10.07
C LEU A 33 1.46 3.55 -10.22
N ARG A 34 0.91 2.42 -9.75
CA ARG A 34 -0.54 2.18 -9.79
C ARG A 34 -1.33 3.23 -9.01
N VAL A 35 -0.83 3.61 -7.83
CA VAL A 35 -1.46 4.66 -7.03
C VAL A 35 -1.44 6.00 -7.75
N ARG A 36 -0.31 6.38 -8.36
CA ARG A 36 -0.21 7.62 -9.14
C ARG A 36 -1.24 7.63 -10.27
N ASP A 37 -1.43 6.52 -10.96
CA ASP A 37 -2.44 6.41 -12.02
C ASP A 37 -3.86 6.62 -11.46
N HIS A 38 -4.18 6.07 -10.28
CA HIS A 38 -5.44 6.39 -9.59
C HIS A 38 -5.57 7.87 -9.22
N VAL A 39 -4.50 8.51 -8.76
CA VAL A 39 -4.52 9.95 -8.44
C VAL A 39 -4.88 10.78 -9.69
N HIS A 40 -4.28 10.47 -10.84
CA HIS A 40 -4.61 11.11 -12.12
C HIS A 40 -6.08 10.89 -12.53
N LEU A 41 -6.70 9.79 -12.10
CA LEU A 41 -8.11 9.51 -12.35
C LEU A 41 -9.05 10.21 -11.37
N GLY A 42 -8.57 11.02 -10.43
CA GLY A 42 -9.38 11.75 -9.44
C GLY A 42 -9.54 11.02 -8.10
N TRP A 43 -8.58 10.17 -7.73
CA TRP A 43 -8.49 9.63 -6.38
C TRP A 43 -7.56 10.49 -5.51
N ARG A 44 -7.90 10.66 -4.24
CA ARG A 44 -7.07 11.35 -3.23
C ARG A 44 -6.41 10.33 -2.32
N LEU A 45 -5.18 10.62 -1.88
CA LEU A 45 -4.49 9.86 -0.86
C LEU A 45 -5.13 10.04 0.52
N LEU A 46 -5.42 8.93 1.20
CA LEU A 46 -5.77 8.91 2.63
C LEU A 46 -4.58 8.59 3.52
N THR A 47 -3.57 7.90 2.96
CA THR A 47 -2.30 7.63 3.64
C THR A 47 -1.13 8.16 2.83
N HIS A 48 -0.11 8.63 3.53
CA HIS A 48 1.10 9.13 2.89
C HIS A 48 1.80 8.00 2.10
N PRO A 49 2.32 8.27 0.89
CA PRO A 49 2.90 7.23 0.04
C PRO A 49 4.29 6.78 0.48
N LEU A 50 4.87 7.40 1.53
CA LEU A 50 6.11 7.01 2.21
C LEU A 50 5.85 6.60 3.66
N TYR A 51 6.44 5.50 4.10
CA TYR A 51 6.49 5.10 5.52
C TYR A 51 7.64 5.79 6.25
N GLY A 52 7.50 7.08 6.54
CA GLY A 52 8.48 7.84 7.31
C GLY A 52 9.91 7.68 6.77
N ASN A 53 10.81 7.15 7.60
CA ASN A 53 12.23 6.96 7.28
C ASN A 53 12.56 5.61 6.61
N LEU A 54 11.57 4.76 6.32
CA LEU A 54 11.82 3.47 5.66
C LEU A 54 12.24 3.66 4.20
N ARG A 55 13.42 3.13 3.87
CA ARG A 55 14.04 3.22 2.56
C ARG A 55 13.55 2.10 1.65
N PRO A 56 13.55 2.28 0.31
CA PRO A 56 13.01 1.30 -0.64
C PRO A 56 13.59 -0.13 -0.54
N HIS A 57 14.79 -0.28 0.04
CA HIS A 57 15.49 -1.54 0.22
C HIS A 57 15.24 -2.20 1.60
N GLN A 58 14.33 -1.66 2.41
CA GLN A 58 14.06 -2.12 3.78
C GLN A 58 12.72 -2.82 3.94
N HIS A 59 11.92 -2.93 2.86
CA HIS A 59 10.61 -3.56 2.89
C HIS A 59 10.21 -4.07 1.51
N LEU A 60 9.49 -5.21 1.51
CA LEU A 60 8.99 -5.88 0.30
C LEU A 60 7.62 -5.36 -0.15
N TYR A 61 6.82 -4.94 0.81
CA TYR A 61 5.42 -4.60 0.58
C TYR A 61 5.14 -3.13 0.81
N ARG A 62 4.13 -2.65 0.10
CA ARG A 62 3.59 -1.31 0.26
C ARG A 62 2.09 -1.34 0.11
N SER A 63 1.43 -0.61 1.00
CA SER A 63 -0.02 -0.47 1.06
C SER A 63 -0.43 1.00 1.19
N ILE A 64 -1.25 1.49 0.25
CA ILE A 64 -1.70 2.89 0.22
C ILE A 64 -3.21 2.95 0.06
N LEU A 65 -3.86 3.69 0.96
CA LEU A 65 -5.30 3.89 0.97
C LEU A 65 -5.69 5.16 0.20
N LEU A 66 -6.73 5.05 -0.62
CA LEU A 66 -7.26 6.10 -1.47
C LEU A 66 -8.75 6.32 -1.23
N GLU A 67 -9.22 7.52 -1.53
CA GLU A 67 -10.64 7.87 -1.59
C GLU A 67 -10.98 8.52 -2.93
N ARG A 68 -12.09 8.08 -3.53
CA ARG A 68 -12.62 8.63 -4.77
C ARG A 68 -13.20 10.00 -4.49
N GLN A 69 -12.73 11.01 -5.21
CA GLN A 69 -13.33 12.34 -5.19
C GLN A 69 -14.13 12.61 -6.46
N GLU A 70 -15.11 13.50 -6.32
CA GLU A 70 -15.81 14.10 -7.45
C GLU A 70 -15.08 15.41 -7.79
N GLY A 71 -14.72 15.62 -9.06
CA GLY A 71 -14.03 16.83 -9.49
C GLY A 71 -12.65 16.58 -10.11
N SER A 72 -11.76 17.58 -9.99
CA SER A 72 -10.42 17.58 -10.58
C SER A 72 -9.42 16.75 -9.77
N VAL A 73 -8.24 16.51 -10.36
CA VAL A 73 -7.11 15.86 -9.68
C VAL A 73 -6.74 16.60 -8.40
N ASP A 74 -6.51 15.85 -7.33
CA ASP A 74 -6.00 16.35 -6.04
C ASP A 74 -4.49 16.63 -6.17
N LEU A 75 -4.13 17.91 -6.32
CA LEU A 75 -2.75 18.32 -6.59
C LEU A 75 -1.79 18.01 -5.43
N GLU A 76 -2.28 18.04 -4.19
CA GLU A 76 -1.49 17.66 -3.02
C GLU A 76 -1.11 16.18 -3.07
N SER A 77 -2.09 15.31 -3.35
CA SER A 77 -1.84 13.88 -3.54
C SER A 77 -0.85 13.62 -4.68
N LEU A 78 -0.97 14.37 -5.78
CA LEU A 78 -0.05 14.26 -6.90
C LEU A 78 1.38 14.64 -6.49
N ASP A 79 1.57 15.75 -5.78
CA ASP A 79 2.88 16.19 -5.31
C ASP A 79 3.55 15.16 -4.38
N TYR A 80 2.78 14.57 -3.45
CA TYR A 80 3.28 13.49 -2.61
C TYR A 80 3.68 12.25 -3.41
N MET A 81 2.89 11.88 -4.43
CA MET A 81 3.21 10.76 -5.30
C MET A 81 4.48 11.00 -6.11
N GLU A 82 4.64 12.18 -6.71
CA GLU A 82 5.84 12.52 -7.49
C GLU A 82 7.09 12.57 -6.61
N SER A 83 6.96 13.10 -5.39
CA SER A 83 8.02 13.09 -4.39
C SER A 83 8.43 11.67 -3.99
N ALA A 84 7.47 10.78 -3.75
CA ALA A 84 7.74 9.38 -3.43
C ALA A 84 8.38 8.61 -4.60
N LEU A 85 7.83 8.78 -5.81
CA LEU A 85 8.34 8.13 -7.01
C LEU A 85 9.76 8.55 -7.34
N ARG A 86 10.12 9.82 -7.13
CA ARG A 86 11.50 10.29 -7.29
C ARG A 86 12.48 9.54 -6.39
N ILE A 87 12.12 9.31 -5.13
CA ILE A 87 12.94 8.56 -4.16
C ILE A 87 13.10 7.11 -4.60
N TYR A 88 11.98 6.45 -4.95
CA TYR A 88 11.99 5.03 -5.33
C TYR A 88 12.69 4.79 -6.67
N THR A 89 12.51 5.69 -7.63
CA THR A 89 13.19 5.59 -8.93
C THR A 89 14.71 5.75 -8.79
N ALA A 90 15.15 6.68 -7.94
CA ALA A 90 16.58 6.89 -7.65
C ALA A 90 17.24 5.67 -6.99
N GLU A 91 16.49 4.91 -6.19
CA GLU A 91 16.94 3.67 -5.54
C GLU A 91 16.44 2.40 -6.25
N SER A 92 15.95 2.48 -7.49
CA SER A 92 15.28 1.38 -8.20
C SER A 92 16.06 0.07 -8.23
N ARG A 93 17.39 0.13 -8.39
CA ARG A 93 18.28 -1.05 -8.39
C ARG A 93 18.41 -1.75 -7.02
N ARG A 94 17.94 -1.11 -5.95
CA ARG A 94 17.99 -1.61 -4.58
C ARG A 94 16.60 -1.97 -4.06
N ILE A 95 15.56 -1.78 -4.86
CA ILE A 95 14.21 -2.20 -4.48
C ILE A 95 14.19 -3.71 -4.34
N MET A 96 13.70 -4.18 -3.20
CA MET A 96 13.60 -5.60 -2.95
C MET A 96 12.41 -6.18 -3.74
N SER A 97 12.61 -7.37 -4.31
CA SER A 97 11.56 -8.22 -4.86
C SER A 97 11.28 -9.37 -3.91
N ALA A 98 10.06 -9.90 -3.94
CA ALA A 98 9.70 -11.12 -3.21
C ALA A 98 10.47 -12.35 -3.72
N ASP A 99 10.94 -12.33 -4.97
CA ASP A 99 11.70 -13.41 -5.60
C ASP A 99 12.96 -13.75 -4.81
N GLY A 100 13.11 -15.03 -4.45
CA GLY A 100 14.25 -15.53 -3.71
C GLY A 100 14.24 -15.20 -2.21
N ILE A 101 13.19 -14.53 -1.68
CA ILE A 101 13.02 -14.33 -0.25
C ILE A 101 12.27 -15.52 0.36
N PRO A 102 12.80 -16.17 1.41
CA PRO A 102 12.10 -17.22 2.16
C PRO A 102 10.70 -16.79 2.62
N GLU A 103 9.76 -17.73 2.66
CA GLU A 103 8.37 -17.45 3.02
C GLU A 103 8.26 -16.82 4.42
N GLU A 104 9.00 -17.31 5.42
CA GLU A 104 9.00 -16.76 6.77
C GLU A 104 9.35 -15.25 6.81
N HIS A 105 10.35 -14.83 6.03
CA HIS A 105 10.73 -13.43 5.93
C HIS A 105 9.66 -12.63 5.16
N ARG A 106 9.04 -13.24 4.14
CA ARG A 106 7.91 -12.61 3.44
C ARG A 106 6.72 -12.40 4.37
N GLU A 107 6.43 -13.34 5.27
CA GLU A 107 5.39 -13.18 6.28
C GLU A 107 5.71 -12.05 7.27
N ASP A 108 6.96 -11.94 7.72
CA ASP A 108 7.40 -10.85 8.61
C ASP A 108 7.25 -9.47 7.95
N PHE A 109 7.71 -9.32 6.69
CA PHE A 109 7.54 -8.06 5.96
C PHE A 109 6.06 -7.73 5.72
N ALA A 110 5.23 -8.75 5.46
CA ALA A 110 3.80 -8.57 5.25
C ALA A 110 3.11 -8.13 6.55
N PHE A 111 3.52 -8.68 7.68
CA PHE A 111 3.04 -8.27 9.01
C PHE A 111 3.43 -6.82 9.34
N VAL A 112 4.67 -6.42 9.06
CA VAL A 112 5.12 -5.03 9.26
C VAL A 112 4.31 -4.04 8.41
N ASP A 113 4.14 -4.33 7.12
CA ASP A 113 3.32 -3.49 6.23
C ASP A 113 1.86 -3.41 6.71
N TYR A 114 1.30 -4.52 7.19
CA TYR A 114 -0.04 -4.54 7.79
C TYR A 114 -0.12 -3.63 9.02
N GLU A 115 0.77 -3.76 9.99
CA GLU A 115 0.71 -2.93 11.21
C GLU A 115 0.87 -1.44 10.90
N LEU A 116 1.64 -1.08 9.85
CA LEU A 116 1.79 0.32 9.41
C LEU A 116 0.50 0.90 8.81
N ILE A 117 -0.34 0.10 8.16
CA ILE A 117 -1.58 0.57 7.50
C ILE A 117 -2.85 0.33 8.34
N LYS A 118 -2.77 -0.55 9.34
CA LYS A 118 -3.88 -1.04 10.16
C LYS A 118 -4.74 0.06 10.77
N GLU A 119 -4.13 1.05 11.43
CA GLU A 119 -4.89 2.13 12.06
C GLU A 119 -5.70 2.92 11.04
N SER A 120 -5.13 3.20 9.87
CA SER A 120 -5.85 3.84 8.76
C SER A 120 -6.99 2.97 8.25
N LEU A 121 -6.78 1.66 8.05
CA LEU A 121 -7.85 0.75 7.63
C LEU A 121 -9.02 0.74 8.63
N LEU A 122 -8.74 0.78 9.94
CA LEU A 122 -9.76 0.85 10.98
C LEU A 122 -10.47 2.21 11.00
N GLN A 123 -9.71 3.31 11.00
CA GLN A 123 -10.24 4.67 10.98
C GLN A 123 -11.20 4.91 9.81
N TYR A 124 -10.87 4.36 8.63
CA TYR A 124 -11.68 4.49 7.43
C TYR A 124 -12.66 3.32 7.21
N GLY A 125 -12.84 2.43 8.20
CA GLY A 125 -13.85 1.37 8.15
C GLY A 125 -13.67 0.39 6.99
N MET A 126 -12.42 0.11 6.62
CA MET A 126 -12.05 -0.73 5.47
C MET A 126 -11.96 -2.22 5.80
N VAL A 127 -11.81 -2.59 7.07
CA VAL A 127 -11.68 -3.98 7.51
C VAL A 127 -13.04 -4.70 7.46
N THR A 128 -13.05 -5.97 7.05
CA THR A 128 -14.24 -6.83 7.06
C THR A 128 -14.52 -7.40 8.45
N ALA A 129 -15.80 -7.61 8.80
CA ALA A 129 -16.20 -8.10 10.12
C ALA A 129 -15.64 -9.50 10.46
N ASP A 130 -15.36 -10.32 9.45
CA ASP A 130 -14.82 -11.69 9.58
C ASP A 130 -13.29 -11.78 9.41
N GLY A 131 -12.60 -10.64 9.25
CA GLY A 131 -11.16 -10.60 8.98
C GLY A 131 -10.35 -10.92 10.23
N ALA A 132 -10.21 -12.21 10.57
CA ALA A 132 -9.18 -12.64 11.51
C ALA A 132 -7.82 -12.20 10.94
N LEU A 133 -7.16 -11.31 11.67
CA LEU A 133 -5.87 -10.74 11.30
C LEU A 133 -4.84 -11.86 11.18
N PRO A 134 -3.85 -11.74 10.29
CA PRO A 134 -2.72 -12.67 10.28
C PRO A 134 -2.09 -12.63 11.67
N SER A 135 -2.27 -13.72 12.42
CA SER A 135 -1.60 -13.92 13.70
C SER A 135 -0.12 -14.11 13.36
N GLY A 136 0.69 -13.08 13.62
CA GLY A 136 2.14 -13.15 13.51
C GLY A 136 2.60 -14.47 14.12
N GLY A 137 3.22 -15.32 13.29
CA GLY A 137 3.51 -16.70 13.61
C GLY A 137 4.20 -16.79 14.96
N ARG A 138 3.50 -17.31 15.97
CA ARG A 138 4.18 -17.97 17.10
C ARG A 138 4.32 -19.43 16.72
N ARG A 139 5.53 -19.84 16.40
CA ARG A 139 6.03 -21.18 16.70
C ARG A 139 7.36 -21.05 17.41
#